data_AF-A0A967I197-F1
#
_entry.id   AF-A0A967I197-F1
#
_cell.length_a   1.000
_cell.length_b   1.000
_cell.length_c   1.000
_cell.angle_alpha   90.00
_cell.angle_beta   90.00
_cell.angle_gamma   90.00
#
_symmetry.space_group_name_H-M   'P 1'
#
loop_
_entity.id
_entity.type
_entity.pdbx_description
1 polymer ?
#
loop_
_entity_poly.entity_id
_entity_poly.type
_entity_poly.pdbx_seq_one_letter_code
_entity_poly.pdbx_strand_id
1 'polypeptide(L)'
;PIQLTLNNFGTRKGSHSPYSFSAATVAGAVINWEGDLSINPLGSQGRLAINKLDTPSLWKYIQDYVNFEVVSGTVDLSGRYRMAQKGDTFVIQLTEGELQLGELIVAEKESATRVFSLPSLSVSGTEVDLKNKQVVVAAVASKGARVNG
;
A
#
# COMPACT_ATOMS: atom_id res chain seq x y z
N PRO A 1 6.14 17.65 5.23
CA PRO A 1 5.18 18.64 4.67
C PRO A 1 3.95 17.89 4.14
N ILE A 2 2.76 18.46 4.25
CA ILE A 2 1.51 17.85 3.78
C ILE A 2 0.84 18.85 2.84
N GLN A 3 0.42 18.37 1.68
CA GLN A 3 -0.31 19.14 0.68
C GLN A 3 -1.56 18.35 0.26
N LEU A 4 -2.72 18.99 0.35
CA LEU A 4 -3.98 18.46 -0.13
C LEU A 4 -4.61 19.48 -1.07
N THR A 5 -4.98 19.04 -2.26
CA THR A 5 -5.68 19.85 -3.27
C THR A 5 -6.94 19.11 -3.68
N LEU A 6 -8.08 19.80 -3.61
CA LEU A 6 -9.36 19.30 -4.10
C LEU A 6 -9.94 20.34 -5.05
N ASN A 7 -10.14 19.95 -6.30
CA ASN A 7 -10.59 20.85 -7.35
C ASN A 7 -12.04 20.56 -7.72
N ASN A 8 -12.81 21.63 -7.96
CA ASN A 8 -14.16 21.54 -8.53
C ASN A 8 -15.10 20.58 -7.77
N PHE A 9 -15.05 20.61 -6.44
CA PHE A 9 -15.89 19.75 -5.61
C PHE A 9 -17.37 20.02 -5.86
N GLY A 10 -18.09 18.98 -6.29
CA GLY A 10 -19.52 19.05 -6.57
C GLY A 10 -20.29 17.87 -5.99
N THR A 11 -21.43 18.16 -5.38
CA THR A 11 -22.33 17.16 -4.74
C THR A 11 -23.51 16.76 -5.62
N ARG A 12 -23.62 17.35 -6.83
CA ARG A 12 -24.67 17.01 -7.80
C ARG A 12 -24.45 15.61 -8.37
N LYS A 13 -25.54 14.94 -8.74
CA LYS A 13 -25.49 13.62 -9.36
C LYS A 13 -24.62 13.65 -10.61
N GLY A 14 -23.66 12.73 -10.71
CA GLY A 14 -22.71 12.65 -11.82
C GLY A 14 -21.56 13.66 -11.78
N SER A 15 -21.42 14.44 -10.71
CA SER A 15 -20.24 15.30 -10.53
C SER A 15 -19.02 14.45 -10.20
N HIS A 16 -17.91 14.75 -10.88
CA HIS A 16 -16.58 14.21 -10.59
C HIS A 16 -15.71 15.35 -10.07
N SER A 17 -15.08 15.12 -8.93
CA SER A 17 -14.25 16.09 -8.22
C SER A 17 -12.82 15.57 -8.18
N PRO A 18 -11.94 16.04 -9.08
CA PRO A 18 -10.54 15.64 -9.06
C PRO A 18 -9.88 16.05 -7.74
N TYR A 19 -9.10 15.16 -7.16
CA TYR A 19 -8.32 15.42 -5.96
C TYR A 19 -6.88 14.98 -6.17
N SER A 20 -5.97 15.64 -5.48
CA SER A 20 -4.59 15.20 -5.30
C SER A 20 -4.15 15.45 -3.86
N PHE A 21 -3.45 14.47 -3.31
CA PHE A 21 -2.91 14.49 -1.97
C PHE A 21 -1.45 14.05 -2.06
N SER A 22 -0.57 14.82 -1.43
CA SER A 22 0.83 14.48 -1.27
C SER A 22 1.27 14.74 0.16
N ALA A 23 1.94 13.79 0.77
CA ALA A 23 2.48 13.92 2.12
C ALA A 23 3.87 13.32 2.19
N ALA A 24 4.75 13.98 2.95
CA ALA A 24 6.05 13.47 3.31
C ALA A 24 6.15 13.35 4.83
N THR A 25 6.55 12.17 5.32
CA THR A 25 6.77 11.91 6.74
C THR A 25 8.17 12.36 7.17
N VAL A 26 8.37 12.54 8.48
CA VAL A 26 9.70 12.84 9.04
C VAL A 26 10.69 11.70 8.81
N ALA A 27 10.20 10.47 8.66
CA ALA A 27 11.00 9.29 8.34
C ALA A 27 11.36 9.17 6.84
N GLY A 28 10.94 10.13 6.01
CA GLY A 28 11.30 10.19 4.58
C GLY A 28 10.35 9.46 3.63
N ALA A 29 9.27 8.85 4.14
CA ALA A 29 8.25 8.24 3.30
C ALA A 29 7.45 9.31 2.55
N VAL A 30 7.17 9.08 1.28
CA VAL A 30 6.36 9.97 0.43
C VAL A 30 5.11 9.23 0.00
N ILE A 31 3.95 9.85 0.22
CA ILE A 31 2.63 9.34 -0.16
C ILE A 31 2.08 10.28 -1.23
N ASN A 32 1.68 9.72 -2.37
CA ASN A 32 0.98 10.42 -3.43
C ASN A 32 -0.31 9.69 -3.74
N TRP A 33 -1.42 10.42 -3.74
CA TRP A 33 -2.73 9.86 -3.99
C TRP A 33 -3.55 10.84 -4.82
N GLU A 34 -3.99 10.41 -5.99
CA GLU A 34 -4.71 11.26 -6.92
C GLU A 34 -5.84 10.50 -7.61
N GLY A 35 -6.88 11.23 -8.00
CA GLY A 35 -7.99 10.63 -8.72
C GLY A 35 -9.24 11.48 -8.72
N ASP A 36 -10.38 10.82 -8.91
CA ASP A 36 -11.69 11.45 -9.00
C ASP A 36 -12.62 10.90 -7.93
N LEU A 37 -13.26 11.82 -7.21
CA LEU A 37 -14.32 11.51 -6.24
C LEU A 37 -15.68 11.86 -6.83
N SER A 38 -16.66 10.98 -6.65
CA SER A 38 -18.08 11.26 -6.88
C SER A 38 -18.87 11.04 -5.60
N ILE A 39 -19.83 11.93 -5.31
CA ILE A 39 -20.64 11.88 -4.08
C ILE A 39 -22.01 11.23 -4.32
N ASN A 40 -22.55 11.35 -5.54
CA ASN A 40 -23.85 10.79 -5.88
C ASN A 40 -23.82 10.19 -7.31
N PRO A 41 -23.68 8.87 -7.45
CA PRO A 41 -23.43 7.88 -6.38
C PRO A 41 -22.04 8.05 -5.76
N LEU A 42 -21.84 7.57 -4.53
CA LEU A 42 -20.53 7.60 -3.89
C LEU A 42 -19.56 6.68 -4.63
N GLY A 43 -18.41 7.21 -5.01
CA GLY A 43 -17.36 6.45 -5.67
C GLY A 43 -16.06 7.22 -5.71
N SER A 44 -14.95 6.48 -5.76
CA SER A 44 -13.62 7.06 -5.90
C SER A 44 -12.78 6.16 -6.78
N GLN A 45 -12.02 6.74 -7.68
CA GLN A 45 -11.03 6.00 -8.46
C GLN A 45 -9.77 6.81 -8.56
N GLY A 46 -8.62 6.16 -8.66
CA GLY A 46 -7.37 6.89 -8.68
C GLY A 46 -6.14 6.01 -8.62
N ARG A 47 -4.99 6.65 -8.46
CA ARG A 47 -3.69 6.01 -8.28
C ARG A 47 -3.16 6.37 -6.90
N LEU A 48 -2.71 5.35 -6.18
CA LEU A 48 -1.98 5.48 -4.93
C LEU A 48 -0.53 5.05 -5.18
N ALA A 49 0.42 5.83 -4.68
CA ALA A 49 1.82 5.48 -4.62
C ALA A 49 2.39 5.88 -3.26
N ILE A 50 3.12 4.96 -2.63
CA ILE A 50 3.85 5.19 -1.39
C ILE A 50 5.28 4.75 -1.64
N ASN A 51 6.24 5.63 -1.37
CA ASN A 51 7.66 5.34 -1.54
C ASN A 51 8.39 5.51 -0.22
N LYS A 52 9.40 4.65 -0.01
CA LYS A 52 10.29 4.62 1.15
C LYS A 52 9.54 4.52 2.47
N LEU A 53 8.49 3.70 2.50
CA LEU A 53 7.80 3.41 3.75
C LEU A 53 8.68 2.52 4.62
N ASP A 54 9.01 3.00 5.80
CA ASP A 54 9.82 2.29 6.78
C ASP A 54 9.06 1.05 7.32
N THR A 55 9.65 -0.14 7.17
CA THR A 55 8.99 -1.38 7.60
C THR A 55 8.85 -1.51 9.13
N PRO A 56 9.77 -1.05 9.99
CA PRO A 56 9.54 -0.95 11.43
C PRO A 56 8.29 -0.12 11.80
N SER A 57 7.99 0.94 11.05
CA SER A 57 6.79 1.74 11.28
C SER A 57 5.50 0.96 10.98
N LEU A 58 5.51 0.12 9.93
CA LEU A 58 4.42 -0.82 9.65
C LEU A 58 4.35 -1.94 10.69
N TRP A 59 5.51 -2.40 11.17
CA TRP A 59 5.66 -3.50 12.10
C TRP A 59 4.85 -3.29 13.38
N LYS A 60 4.79 -2.06 13.89
CA LYS A 60 4.02 -1.68 15.08
C LYS A 60 2.54 -2.11 15.06
N TYR A 61 1.96 -2.23 13.87
CA TYR A 61 0.55 -2.61 13.70
C TYR A 61 0.34 -4.13 13.56
N ILE A 62 1.37 -4.89 13.19
CA ILE A 62 1.27 -6.33 12.94
C ILE A 62 2.05 -7.18 13.94
N GLN A 63 2.94 -6.58 14.74
CA GLN A 63 3.83 -7.26 15.68
C GLN A 63 3.13 -8.21 16.67
N ASP A 64 1.87 -7.94 17.02
CA ASP A 64 1.11 -8.77 17.97
C ASP A 64 0.63 -10.09 17.35
N TYR A 65 0.70 -10.23 16.02
CA TYR A 65 0.21 -11.40 15.27
C TYR A 65 1.33 -12.38 14.88
N VAL A 66 2.57 -12.14 15.30
CA VAL A 66 3.79 -12.76 14.76
C VAL A 66 4.90 -12.83 15.81
N ASN A 67 5.83 -13.79 15.71
CA ASN A 67 6.87 -14.06 16.72
C ASN A 67 8.29 -13.59 16.35
N PHE A 68 8.43 -12.80 15.29
CA PHE A 68 9.72 -12.22 14.87
C PHE A 68 9.71 -10.71 15.08
N GLU A 69 10.80 -10.01 14.80
CA GLU A 69 10.87 -8.55 14.82
C GLU A 69 11.48 -8.06 13.51
N VAL A 70 10.85 -7.06 12.89
CA VAL A 70 11.41 -6.41 11.69
C VAL A 70 12.31 -5.27 12.14
N VAL A 71 13.62 -5.48 11.96
CA VAL A 71 14.66 -4.55 12.40
C VAL A 71 14.86 -3.42 11.39
N SER A 72 14.78 -3.74 10.10
CA SER A 72 14.94 -2.76 9.03
C SER A 72 14.25 -3.22 7.76
N GLY A 73 14.01 -2.25 6.87
CA GLY A 73 13.54 -2.48 5.52
C GLY A 73 12.78 -1.26 5.01
N THR A 74 12.64 -1.19 3.69
CA THR A 74 11.83 -0.17 3.03
C THR A 74 10.83 -0.83 2.10
N VAL A 75 9.63 -0.27 2.05
CA VAL A 75 8.53 -0.72 1.21
C VAL A 75 8.07 0.42 0.30
N ASP A 76 8.01 0.09 -0.98
CA ASP A 76 7.36 0.89 -2.00
C ASP A 76 6.10 0.16 -2.45
N LEU A 77 4.99 0.89 -2.55
CA LEU A 77 3.69 0.36 -2.97
C LEU A 77 3.13 1.27 -4.05
N SER A 78 2.53 0.68 -5.09
CA SER A 78 1.70 1.47 -5.99
C SER A 78 0.55 0.66 -6.55
N GLY A 79 -0.49 1.33 -7.02
CA GLY A 79 -1.59 0.68 -7.71
C GLY A 79 -2.69 1.63 -8.11
N ARG A 80 -3.57 1.15 -8.98
CA ARG A 80 -4.80 1.83 -9.35
C ARG A 80 -5.95 1.20 -8.59
N TYR A 81 -6.78 2.03 -7.99
CA TYR A 81 -7.92 1.56 -7.23
C TYR A 81 -9.22 2.11 -7.80
N ARG A 82 -10.30 1.36 -7.58
CA ARG A 82 -11.66 1.81 -7.84
C ARG A 82 -12.56 1.36 -6.70
N MET A 83 -13.34 2.31 -6.18
CA MET A 83 -14.36 2.14 -5.17
C MET A 83 -15.66 2.70 -5.73
N ALA A 84 -16.73 1.93 -5.66
CA ALA A 84 -18.04 2.40 -6.09
C ALA A 84 -19.12 1.81 -5.20
N GLN A 85 -20.03 2.67 -4.76
CA GLN A 85 -21.27 2.25 -4.13
C GLN A 85 -22.24 1.75 -5.21
N LYS A 86 -22.75 0.53 -5.04
CA LYS A 86 -23.79 -0.07 -5.87
C LYS A 86 -24.93 -0.51 -4.95
N GLY A 87 -25.99 0.31 -4.86
CA GLY A 87 -27.05 0.14 -3.87
C GLY A 87 -26.47 0.25 -2.45
N ASP A 88 -26.67 -0.79 -1.64
CA ASP A 88 -26.16 -0.87 -0.26
C ASP A 88 -24.78 -1.54 -0.15
N THR A 89 -24.15 -1.84 -1.29
CA THR A 89 -22.85 -2.54 -1.32
C THR A 89 -21.74 -1.65 -1.84
N PHE A 90 -20.52 -1.85 -1.32
CA PHE A 90 -19.30 -1.25 -1.87
C PHE A 90 -18.56 -2.28 -2.72
N VAL A 91 -18.23 -1.89 -3.94
CA VAL A 91 -17.30 -2.62 -4.81
C VAL A 91 -15.95 -1.94 -4.70
N ILE A 92 -14.92 -2.70 -4.32
CA ILE A 92 -13.55 -2.22 -4.18
C ILE A 92 -12.66 -3.13 -5.01
N GLN A 93 -11.91 -2.54 -5.92
CA GLN A 93 -10.98 -3.22 -6.81
C GLN A 93 -9.63 -2.52 -6.82
N LEU A 94 -8.56 -3.31 -6.92
CA LEU A 94 -7.19 -2.88 -7.16
C LEU A 94 -6.71 -3.52 -8.46
N THR A 95 -6.02 -2.76 -9.30
CA THR A 95 -5.33 -3.24 -10.50
C THR A 95 -3.93 -2.63 -10.56
N GLU A 96 -3.05 -3.26 -11.34
CA GLU A 96 -1.66 -2.79 -11.49
C GLU A 96 -0.95 -2.61 -10.13
N GLY A 97 -1.29 -3.47 -9.16
CA GLY A 97 -0.70 -3.42 -7.83
C GLY A 97 0.75 -3.88 -7.86
N GLU A 98 1.62 -3.06 -7.30
CA GLU A 98 3.05 -3.31 -7.19
C GLU A 98 3.50 -3.13 -5.74
N LEU A 99 4.38 -4.04 -5.30
CA LEU A 99 5.08 -3.96 -4.02
C LEU A 99 6.56 -4.23 -4.27
N GLN A 100 7.41 -3.39 -3.72
CA GLN A 100 8.85 -3.60 -3.67
C GLN A 100 9.30 -3.47 -2.22
N LEU A 101 9.98 -4.50 -1.74
CA LEU A 101 10.58 -4.54 -0.42
C LEU A 101 12.09 -4.59 -0.61
N GLY A 102 12.81 -3.70 0.08
CA GLY A 102 14.26 -3.59 0.03
C GLY A 102 14.90 -3.71 1.41
N GLU A 103 16.02 -4.41 1.47
CA GLU A 103 16.92 -4.51 2.63
C GLU A 103 16.20 -4.92 3.93
N LEU A 104 15.31 -5.92 3.83
CA LEU A 104 14.60 -6.45 4.98
C LEU A 104 15.57 -7.23 5.87
N ILE A 105 15.58 -6.89 7.16
CA ILE A 105 16.27 -7.66 8.21
C ILE A 105 15.25 -8.04 9.27
N VAL A 106 15.24 -9.32 9.61
CA VAL A 106 14.39 -9.88 10.65
C VAL A 106 15.25 -10.47 11.76
N ALA A 107 14.85 -10.20 13.00
CA ALA A 107 15.46 -10.75 14.20
C ALA A 107 14.44 -11.57 15.00
N GLU A 108 14.95 -12.44 15.88
CA GLU A 108 14.14 -13.08 16.91
C GLU A 108 13.81 -12.07 18.01
N LYS A 109 12.54 -12.02 18.45
CA LYS A 109 12.05 -11.05 19.45
C LYS A 109 12.81 -11.09 20.77
N GLU A 110 13.21 -12.27 21.23
CA GLU A 110 13.80 -12.45 22.56
C GLU A 110 15.32 -12.25 22.58
N SER A 111 16.01 -12.70 21.54
CA SER A 111 17.49 -12.69 21.51
C SER A 111 18.08 -11.54 20.70
N ALA A 112 17.26 -10.80 19.94
CA ALA A 112 17.69 -9.82 18.93
C ALA A 112 18.66 -10.41 17.87
N THR A 113 18.77 -11.74 17.78
CA THR A 113 19.63 -12.42 16.81
C THR A 113 19.02 -12.24 15.43
N ARG A 114 19.83 -11.74 14.48
CA ARG A 114 19.40 -11.57 13.07
C ARG A 114 19.33 -12.93 12.38
N VAL A 115 18.12 -13.46 12.26
CA VAL A 115 17.86 -14.80 11.72
C VAL A 115 17.62 -14.81 10.22
N PHE A 116 17.24 -13.67 9.63
CA PHE A 116 16.90 -13.61 8.21
C PHE A 116 17.22 -12.24 7.60
N SER A 117 17.71 -12.26 6.36
CA SER A 117 17.85 -11.06 5.54
C SER A 117 17.35 -11.30 4.12
N LEU A 118 16.72 -10.28 3.56
CA LEU A 118 16.20 -10.27 2.20
C LEU A 118 16.52 -8.94 1.52
N PRO A 119 17.55 -8.92 0.66
CA PRO A 119 17.94 -7.72 -0.08
C PRO A 119 16.81 -7.14 -0.93
N SER A 120 16.10 -8.00 -1.67
CA SER A 120 14.94 -7.54 -2.44
C SER A 120 13.85 -8.59 -2.60
N LEU A 121 12.62 -8.10 -2.62
CA LEU A 121 11.42 -8.81 -3.02
C LEU A 121 10.55 -7.85 -3.84
N SER A 122 10.04 -8.32 -4.97
CA SER A 122 9.05 -7.60 -5.78
C SER A 122 7.83 -8.47 -6.02
N VAL A 123 6.67 -7.82 -6.00
CA VAL A 123 5.37 -8.37 -6.40
C VAL A 123 4.79 -7.41 -7.43
N SER A 124 4.37 -7.92 -8.58
CA SER A 124 3.83 -7.08 -9.66
C SER A 124 2.59 -7.68 -10.30
N GLY A 125 1.81 -6.81 -10.93
CA GLY A 125 0.54 -7.19 -11.57
C GLY A 125 -0.46 -7.75 -10.58
N THR A 126 -0.53 -7.18 -9.37
CA THR A 126 -1.51 -7.59 -8.36
C THR A 126 -2.87 -7.02 -8.71
N GLU A 127 -3.88 -7.89 -8.72
CA GLU A 127 -5.29 -7.53 -8.84
C GLU A 127 -6.05 -8.02 -7.61
N VAL A 128 -6.93 -7.18 -7.07
CA VAL A 128 -7.78 -7.52 -5.93
C VAL A 128 -9.21 -7.18 -6.27
N ASP A 129 -10.12 -8.12 -6.04
CA ASP A 129 -11.56 -7.90 -6.07
C ASP A 129 -12.16 -8.33 -4.74
N LEU A 130 -12.48 -7.34 -3.88
CA LEU A 130 -13.02 -7.62 -2.55
C LEU A 130 -14.45 -8.18 -2.59
N LYS A 131 -15.22 -7.88 -3.63
CA LYS A 131 -16.58 -8.43 -3.77
C LYS A 131 -16.51 -9.93 -4.04
N ASN A 132 -15.60 -10.35 -4.92
CA ASN A 132 -15.40 -11.76 -5.28
C ASN A 132 -14.41 -12.48 -4.33
N LYS A 133 -13.85 -11.77 -3.34
CA LYS A 133 -12.81 -12.28 -2.42
C LYS A 133 -11.62 -12.88 -3.17
N GLN A 134 -11.23 -12.24 -4.26
CA GLN A 134 -10.21 -12.74 -5.16
C GLN A 134 -8.97 -11.87 -5.09
N VAL A 135 -7.81 -12.52 -5.10
CA VAL A 135 -6.51 -11.90 -5.31
C VAL A 135 -5.79 -12.67 -6.40
N VAL A 136 -5.28 -11.95 -7.39
CA VAL A 136 -4.42 -12.49 -8.46
C VAL A 136 -3.09 -11.75 -8.38
N VAL A 137 -2.00 -12.49 -8.50
CA VAL A 137 -0.65 -11.93 -8.53
C VAL A 137 0.03 -12.46 -9.78
N ALA A 138 0.48 -11.55 -10.66
CA ALA A 138 1.12 -11.94 -11.90
C ALA A 138 2.53 -12.50 -11.66
N ALA A 139 3.32 -11.84 -10.81
CA ALA A 139 4.68 -12.28 -10.52
C ALA A 139 5.12 -11.95 -9.10
N VAL A 140 5.96 -12.83 -8.56
CA VAL A 140 6.73 -12.64 -7.34
C VAL A 140 8.19 -12.98 -7.65
N ALA A 141 9.11 -12.08 -7.33
CA ALA A 141 10.53 -12.31 -7.49
C ALA A 141 11.30 -11.85 -6.25
N SER A 142 12.35 -12.59 -5.90
CA SER A 142 13.22 -12.24 -4.78
C SER A 142 14.67 -12.46 -5.15
N LYS A 143 15.59 -11.79 -4.43
CA LYS A 143 17.02 -11.95 -4.66
C LYS A 143 17.78 -11.99 -3.34
N GLY A 144 18.68 -12.97 -3.24
CA GLY A 144 19.72 -12.99 -2.22
C GLY A 144 19.22 -13.22 -0.80
N ALA A 145 18.06 -13.87 -0.63
CA ALA A 145 17.55 -14.25 0.69
C ALA A 145 18.59 -15.11 1.44
N ARG A 146 18.79 -14.83 2.73
CA ARG A 146 19.69 -15.59 3.60
C ARG A 146 19.00 -15.90 4.91
N VAL A 147 19.17 -17.14 5.37
CA VAL A 147 18.79 -17.57 6.72
C VAL A 147 20.10 -17.75 7.49
N ASN A 148 20.20 -17.12 8.65
CA ASN A 148 21.31 -17.31 9.58
C ASN A 148 20.77 -18.14 10.74
N GLY A 149 21.24 -19.36 10.87
CA GLY A 149 20.88 -20.32 11.92
C GLY A 149 22.04 -21.23 12.22
#